data_AF-A0AAN8RM41-F1
#
_entry.id   AF-A0AAN8RM41-F1
#
_cell.length_a   1.000
_cell.length_b   1.000
_cell.length_c   1.000
_cell.angle_alpha   90.00
_cell.angle_beta   90.00
_cell.angle_gamma   90.00
#
_symmetry.space_group_name_H-M   'P 1'
#
loop_
_entity.id
_entity.type
_entity.pdbx_description
1 polymer ?
#
loop_
_entity_poly.entity_id
_entity_poly.type
_entity_poly.pdbx_seq_one_letter_code
_entity_poly.pdbx_strand_id
1 'polypeptide(L)'
;MDDAFFEGFQAELNEPNMWTRYHGEKGLVPPPVPQIDGKWLFWEMMRVSRQYNPSIVNAIEKLRQTGKYKIGALTNNYVFPEDHPYRDDGSTKALFDIYIASVEVGMRKPEHRIFEYAIRAMGVENPSQIVFLDDLGGNLRAAKEMGLRTIKVPLHDTQNAVRQLEDILGEDLSLLPSSKL
;
A
#
# COMPACT_ATOMS: atom_id res chain seq x y z
N MET A 1 -12.15 -14.24 4.90
CA MET A 1 -12.54 -14.46 3.49
C MET A 1 -13.36 -15.73 3.43
N ASP A 2 -14.50 -15.70 2.76
CA ASP A 2 -15.45 -16.79 2.60
C ASP A 2 -15.86 -16.94 1.12
N ASP A 3 -16.78 -17.84 0.81
CA ASP A 3 -17.22 -18.07 -0.57
C ASP A 3 -17.91 -16.84 -1.17
N ALA A 4 -18.65 -16.07 -0.36
CA ALA A 4 -19.30 -14.83 -0.80
C ALA A 4 -18.28 -13.78 -1.28
N PHE A 5 -17.13 -13.66 -0.60
CA PHE A 5 -16.03 -12.83 -1.07
C PHE A 5 -15.53 -13.26 -2.46
N PHE A 6 -15.31 -14.55 -2.68
CA PHE A 6 -14.81 -15.06 -3.96
C PHE A 6 -15.84 -14.96 -5.08
N GLU A 7 -17.13 -15.14 -4.79
CA GLU A 7 -18.22 -14.88 -5.73
C GLU A 7 -18.24 -13.41 -6.18
N GLY A 8 -18.11 -12.47 -5.22
CA GLY A 8 -18.02 -11.04 -5.52
C GLY A 8 -16.79 -10.70 -6.37
N PHE A 9 -15.62 -11.21 -5.98
CA PHE A 9 -14.38 -11.01 -6.74
C PHE A 9 -14.47 -11.57 -8.17
N GLN A 10 -15.05 -12.76 -8.33
CA GLN A 10 -15.29 -13.36 -9.65
C GLN A 10 -16.27 -12.53 -10.48
N ALA A 11 -17.34 -12.01 -9.87
CA ALA A 11 -18.31 -11.16 -10.55
C ALA A 11 -17.67 -9.86 -11.06
N GLU A 12 -16.80 -9.23 -10.26
CA GLU A 12 -16.03 -8.06 -10.69
C GLU A 12 -15.10 -8.40 -11.87
N LEU A 13 -14.34 -9.50 -11.82
CA LEU A 13 -13.49 -9.93 -12.94
C LEU A 13 -14.28 -10.22 -14.22
N ASN A 14 -15.55 -10.61 -14.09
CA ASN A 14 -16.42 -10.90 -15.23
C ASN A 14 -17.16 -9.66 -15.78
N GLU A 15 -16.98 -8.49 -15.17
CA GLU A 15 -17.68 -7.26 -15.55
C GLU A 15 -17.03 -6.62 -16.81
N PRO A 16 -17.71 -6.59 -17.98
CA PRO A 16 -17.08 -6.17 -19.23
C PRO A 16 -16.73 -4.68 -19.31
N ASN A 17 -17.46 -3.82 -18.60
CA ASN A 17 -17.22 -2.38 -18.64
C ASN A 17 -15.92 -2.00 -17.91
N MET A 18 -15.49 -2.75 -16.90
CA MET A 18 -14.23 -2.54 -16.19
C MET A 18 -13.07 -2.79 -17.15
N TRP A 19 -13.12 -3.88 -17.92
CA TRP A 19 -12.10 -4.18 -18.94
C TRP A 19 -12.09 -3.13 -20.03
N THR A 20 -13.27 -2.72 -20.50
CA THR A 20 -13.41 -1.68 -21.52
C THR A 20 -12.84 -0.35 -21.05
N ARG A 21 -13.18 0.05 -19.83
CA ARG A 21 -12.69 1.28 -19.21
C ARG A 21 -11.17 1.23 -19.00
N TYR A 22 -10.64 0.16 -18.41
CA TYR A 22 -9.22 0.02 -18.13
C TYR A 22 -8.37 0.09 -19.40
N HIS A 23 -8.78 -0.59 -20.48
CA HIS A 23 -8.09 -0.52 -21.76
C HIS A 23 -8.27 0.84 -22.44
N GLY A 24 -9.48 1.41 -22.39
CA GLY A 24 -9.78 2.74 -22.94
C GLY A 24 -8.95 3.85 -22.31
N GLU A 25 -8.78 3.85 -20.99
CA GLU A 25 -7.91 4.78 -20.25
C GLU A 25 -6.44 4.69 -20.68
N LYS A 26 -6.03 3.57 -21.29
CA LYS A 26 -4.69 3.32 -21.83
C LYS A 26 -4.60 3.50 -23.35
N GLY A 27 -5.69 3.91 -24.00
CA GLY A 27 -5.76 4.01 -25.47
C GLY A 27 -5.65 2.65 -26.18
N LEU A 28 -6.00 1.57 -25.48
CA LEU A 28 -5.96 0.20 -26.00
C LEU A 28 -7.35 -0.28 -26.38
N VAL A 29 -7.43 -1.17 -27.38
CA VAL A 29 -8.66 -1.89 -27.71
C VAL A 29 -8.87 -3.00 -26.66
N PRO A 30 -10.03 -3.04 -25.98
CA PRO A 30 -10.27 -4.07 -24.97
C PRO A 30 -10.38 -5.47 -25.61
N PRO A 31 -9.69 -6.48 -25.07
CA PRO A 31 -9.92 -7.87 -25.47
C PRO A 31 -11.27 -8.36 -24.90
N PRO A 32 -11.75 -9.54 -25.33
CA PRO A 32 -12.84 -10.23 -24.63
C PRO A 32 -12.49 -10.42 -23.15
N VAL A 33 -13.52 -10.40 -22.30
CA VAL A 33 -13.36 -10.66 -20.85
C VAL A 33 -12.70 -12.03 -20.66
N PRO A 34 -11.55 -12.09 -19.96
CA PRO A 34 -10.82 -13.34 -19.81
C PRO A 34 -11.57 -14.30 -18.87
N GLN A 35 -11.48 -15.59 -19.15
CA GLN A 35 -11.99 -16.63 -18.26
C GLN A 35 -10.91 -16.97 -17.23
N ILE A 36 -10.99 -16.34 -16.06
CA ILE A 36 -10.03 -16.52 -14.97
C ILE A 36 -10.77 -17.08 -13.76
N ASP A 37 -10.19 -18.11 -13.13
CA ASP A 37 -10.59 -18.53 -11.79
C ASP A 37 -10.17 -17.44 -10.79
N GLY A 38 -11.15 -16.68 -10.29
CA GLY A 38 -10.93 -15.57 -9.39
C GLY A 38 -10.36 -16.01 -8.04
N LYS A 39 -10.74 -17.19 -7.54
CA LYS A 39 -10.19 -17.72 -6.29
C LYS A 39 -8.72 -18.05 -6.46
N TRP A 40 -8.36 -18.73 -7.55
CA TRP A 40 -6.96 -19.00 -7.89
C TRP A 40 -6.16 -17.70 -8.08
N LEU A 41 -6.68 -16.75 -8.88
CA LEU A 41 -6.01 -15.48 -9.13
C LEU A 41 -5.76 -14.70 -7.83
N PHE A 42 -6.76 -14.62 -6.96
CA PHE A 42 -6.64 -13.93 -5.69
C PHE A 42 -5.51 -14.53 -4.84
N TRP A 43 -5.46 -15.86 -4.74
CA TRP A 43 -4.40 -16.52 -3.97
C TRP A 43 -3.03 -16.36 -4.60
N GLU A 44 -2.94 -16.37 -5.92
CA GLU A 44 -1.68 -16.12 -6.62
C GLU A 44 -1.19 -14.69 -6.39
N MET A 45 -2.09 -13.70 -6.41
CA MET A 45 -1.79 -12.31 -6.03
C MET A 45 -1.29 -12.23 -4.58
N MET A 46 -1.98 -12.88 -3.64
CA MET A 46 -1.57 -12.88 -2.23
C MET A 46 -0.23 -13.57 -2.01
N ARG A 47 0.11 -14.59 -2.80
CA ARG A 47 1.39 -15.29 -2.72
C ARG A 47 2.55 -14.40 -3.15
N VAL A 48 2.40 -13.66 -4.26
CA VAL A 48 3.46 -12.77 -4.76
C VAL A 48 3.60 -11.49 -3.92
N SER A 49 2.54 -11.04 -3.25
CA SER A 49 2.55 -9.82 -2.43
C SER A 49 3.22 -9.96 -1.06
N ARG A 50 3.88 -11.09 -0.76
CA ARG A 50 4.50 -11.35 0.56
C ARG A 50 5.95 -10.93 0.66
N GLN A 51 6.60 -10.63 -0.47
CA GLN A 51 8.00 -10.19 -0.43
C GLN A 51 8.06 -8.71 -0.08
N TYR A 52 8.66 -8.41 1.06
CA TYR A 52 8.96 -7.03 1.41
C TYR A 52 9.99 -6.47 0.43
N ASN A 53 9.81 -5.20 0.05
CA ASN A 53 10.79 -4.51 -0.74
C ASN A 53 11.97 -4.10 0.17
N PRO A 54 13.20 -4.62 -0.05
CA PRO A 54 14.32 -4.37 0.85
C PRO A 54 14.68 -2.89 0.96
N SER A 55 14.54 -2.11 -0.12
CA SER A 55 14.80 -0.67 -0.11
C SER A 55 13.85 0.08 0.81
N ILE A 56 12.57 -0.32 0.85
CA ILE A 56 11.56 0.30 1.74
C ILE A 56 11.81 -0.07 3.19
N VAL A 57 12.12 -1.34 3.49
CA VAL A 57 12.42 -1.80 4.86
C VAL A 57 13.64 -1.07 5.41
N ASN A 58 14.73 -1.00 4.64
CA ASN A 58 15.95 -0.28 5.02
C ASN A 58 15.69 1.21 5.28
N ALA A 59 14.88 1.86 4.42
CA ALA A 59 14.52 3.27 4.61
C ALA A 59 13.75 3.48 5.92
N ILE A 60 12.79 2.59 6.25
CA ILE A 60 12.07 2.63 7.53
C ILE A 60 13.05 2.47 8.69
N GLU A 61 13.91 1.45 8.67
CA GLU A 61 14.88 1.20 9.74
C GLU A 61 15.81 2.38 9.98
N LYS A 62 16.36 2.98 8.91
CA LYS A 62 17.18 4.18 9.00
C LYS A 62 16.43 5.36 9.61
N LEU A 63 15.19 5.62 9.17
CA LEU A 63 14.36 6.68 9.74
C LEU A 63 14.09 6.44 11.23
N ARG A 64 13.84 5.20 11.65
CA ARG A 64 13.66 4.85 13.07
C ARG A 64 14.91 5.14 13.89
N GLN A 65 16.10 4.79 13.37
CA GLN A 65 17.37 5.02 14.06
C GLN A 65 17.64 6.51 14.32
N THR A 66 17.11 7.42 13.48
CA THR A 66 17.24 8.86 13.74
C THR A 66 16.47 9.33 14.97
N GLY A 67 15.38 8.64 15.33
CA GLY A 67 14.45 9.07 16.38
C GLY A 67 13.67 10.37 16.09
N LYS A 68 13.82 10.95 14.89
CA LYS A 68 13.20 12.25 14.52
C LYS A 68 11.79 12.12 13.98
N TYR A 69 11.44 10.95 13.43
CA TYR A 69 10.21 10.73 12.67
C TYR A 69 9.30 9.74 13.38
N LYS A 70 8.00 10.01 13.35
CA LYS A 70 6.98 8.99 13.60
C LYS A 70 6.69 8.28 12.29
N ILE A 71 6.62 6.95 12.30
CA ILE A 71 6.42 6.13 11.11
C ILE A 71 5.10 5.40 11.22
N GLY A 72 4.21 5.62 10.25
CA GLY A 72 2.88 5.02 10.20
C GLY A 72 2.70 4.08 9.01
N ALA A 73 2.01 2.97 9.23
CA ALA A 73 1.45 2.14 8.17
C ALA A 73 -0.05 2.43 8.03
N LEU A 74 -0.50 2.71 6.80
CA LEU A 74 -1.91 2.86 6.46
C LEU A 74 -2.24 1.92 5.29
N THR A 75 -2.87 0.79 5.60
CA THR A 75 -3.00 -0.32 4.63
C THR A 75 -4.44 -0.78 4.43
N ASN A 76 -4.80 -1.03 3.16
CA ASN A 76 -6.03 -1.73 2.80
C ASN A 76 -5.74 -3.22 2.88
N ASN A 77 -6.11 -3.87 3.98
CA ASN A 77 -5.86 -5.29 4.21
C ASN A 77 -7.13 -6.12 4.10
N TYR A 78 -6.96 -7.44 4.08
CA TYR A 78 -8.04 -8.41 4.15
C TYR A 78 -7.89 -9.28 5.41
N VAL A 79 -9.01 -9.79 5.91
CA VAL A 79 -9.01 -10.78 7.01
C VAL A 79 -8.80 -12.17 6.42
N PHE A 80 -7.64 -12.75 6.71
CA PHE A 80 -7.35 -14.15 6.41
C PHE A 80 -8.02 -15.08 7.42
N PRO A 81 -8.46 -16.29 7.00
CA PRO A 81 -8.87 -17.33 7.92
C PRO A 81 -7.79 -17.67 8.94
N GLU A 82 -8.19 -18.19 10.11
CA GLU A 82 -7.31 -18.35 11.27
C GLU A 82 -6.06 -19.19 10.98
N ASP A 83 -6.23 -20.31 10.28
CA ASP A 83 -5.18 -21.26 9.92
C ASP A 83 -4.55 -21.01 8.53
N HIS A 84 -4.81 -19.85 7.92
CA HIS A 84 -4.34 -19.59 6.57
C HIS A 84 -2.82 -19.31 6.57
N PRO A 85 -2.01 -19.95 5.69
CA PRO A 85 -0.56 -19.78 5.65
C PRO A 85 -0.12 -18.34 5.30
N TYR A 86 -1.04 -17.50 4.81
CA TYR A 86 -0.78 -16.09 4.47
C TYR A 86 -1.34 -15.10 5.51
N ARG A 87 -1.80 -15.58 6.67
CA ARG A 87 -2.10 -14.69 7.78
C ARG A 87 -0.85 -13.88 8.13
N ASP A 88 -1.01 -12.58 8.36
CA ASP A 88 0.06 -11.73 8.85
C ASP A 88 0.39 -12.16 10.29
N ASP A 89 1.64 -12.51 10.55
CA ASP A 89 2.13 -12.86 11.89
C ASP A 89 2.37 -11.62 12.77
N GLY A 90 2.17 -10.42 12.20
CA GLY A 90 2.34 -9.15 12.88
C GLY A 90 3.80 -8.71 12.97
N SER A 91 4.74 -9.44 12.39
CA SER A 91 6.18 -9.12 12.41
C SER A 91 6.47 -7.71 11.87
N THR A 92 5.71 -7.26 10.86
CA THR A 92 5.84 -5.92 10.27
C THR A 92 5.27 -4.82 11.14
N LYS A 93 4.33 -5.11 12.05
CA LYS A 93 3.72 -4.09 12.92
C LYS A 93 4.78 -3.42 13.79
N ALA A 94 5.83 -4.14 14.17
CA ALA A 94 6.95 -3.63 14.97
C ALA A 94 7.80 -2.56 14.26
N LEU A 95 7.71 -2.44 12.93
CA LEU A 95 8.41 -1.39 12.16
C LEU A 95 7.74 -0.03 12.28
N PHE A 96 6.49 0.03 12.74
CA PHE A 96 5.67 1.23 12.72
C PHE A 96 5.29 1.64 14.14
N ASP A 97 5.29 2.95 14.39
CA ASP A 97 4.79 3.51 15.65
C ASP A 97 3.26 3.54 15.65
N ILE A 98 2.66 3.60 14.45
CA ILE A 98 1.22 3.55 14.22
C ILE A 98 0.94 2.56 13.10
N TYR A 99 0.01 1.64 13.33
CA TYR A 99 -0.42 0.69 12.32
C TYR A 99 -1.94 0.75 12.16
N ILE A 100 -2.41 1.13 10.97
CA ILE A 100 -3.82 1.32 10.66
C ILE A 100 -4.18 0.36 9.53
N ALA A 101 -4.92 -0.71 9.88
CA ALA A 101 -5.47 -1.64 8.92
C ALA A 101 -6.94 -1.33 8.64
N SER A 102 -7.33 -1.26 7.37
CA SER A 102 -8.71 -0.94 6.96
C SER A 102 -9.77 -1.83 7.59
N VAL A 103 -9.46 -3.12 7.77
CA VAL A 103 -10.35 -4.12 8.38
C VAL A 103 -10.58 -3.87 9.87
N GLU A 104 -9.60 -3.32 10.57
CA GLU A 104 -9.69 -3.05 12.01
C GLU A 104 -10.51 -1.77 12.27
N VAL A 105 -10.41 -0.77 11.37
CA VAL A 105 -11.05 0.54 11.54
C VAL A 105 -12.34 0.73 10.75
N GLY A 106 -12.72 -0.21 9.88
CA GLY A 106 -13.95 -0.12 9.08
C GLY A 106 -13.95 0.99 8.02
N MET A 107 -12.76 1.47 7.63
CA MET A 107 -12.52 2.53 6.65
C MET A 107 -11.44 2.07 5.68
N ARG A 108 -11.44 2.55 4.44
CA ARG A 108 -10.41 2.17 3.45
C ARG A 108 -9.95 3.36 2.63
N LYS A 109 -8.71 3.31 2.16
CA LYS A 109 -8.26 4.24 1.11
C LYS A 109 -9.07 3.93 -0.17
N PRO A 110 -9.52 4.95 -0.93
CA PRO A 110 -9.17 6.38 -0.85
C PRO A 110 -10.18 7.26 -0.06
N GLU A 111 -11.00 6.72 0.85
CA GLU A 111 -11.97 7.52 1.61
C GLU A 111 -11.27 8.59 2.47
N HIS A 112 -11.72 9.85 2.43
CA HIS A 112 -11.11 10.95 3.21
C HIS A 112 -11.05 10.65 4.72
N ARG A 113 -12.09 10.01 5.28
CA ARG A 113 -12.17 9.66 6.71
C ARG A 113 -10.99 8.81 7.22
N ILE A 114 -10.40 7.94 6.39
CA ILE A 114 -9.25 7.13 6.83
C ILE A 114 -7.97 7.98 6.93
N PHE A 115 -7.83 8.98 6.06
CA PHE A 115 -6.73 9.92 6.12
C PHE A 115 -6.89 10.89 7.30
N GLU A 116 -8.10 11.36 7.57
CA GLU A 116 -8.39 12.14 8.79
C GLU A 116 -8.01 11.38 10.05
N TYR A 117 -8.40 10.09 10.12
CA TYR A 117 -8.04 9.21 11.22
C TYR A 117 -6.51 9.04 11.34
N ALA A 118 -5.82 8.82 10.22
CA ALA A 118 -4.37 8.68 10.20
C ALA A 118 -3.64 9.97 10.63
N ILE A 119 -4.07 11.14 10.16
CA ILE A 119 -3.49 12.44 10.57
C ILE A 119 -3.61 12.63 12.09
N ARG A 120 -4.79 12.36 12.65
CA ARG A 120 -5.03 12.44 14.10
C ARG A 120 -4.15 11.45 14.86
N ALA A 121 -4.04 10.21 14.39
CA ALA A 121 -3.18 9.20 15.01
C ALA A 121 -1.70 9.62 15.00
N MET A 122 -1.23 10.19 13.89
CA MET A 122 0.13 10.74 13.77
C MET A 122 0.39 11.87 14.77
N GLY A 123 -0.66 12.56 15.24
CA GLY A 123 -0.57 13.60 16.26
C GLY A 123 0.12 14.87 15.74
N VAL A 124 -0.05 15.17 14.46
CA VAL A 124 0.47 16.39 13.83
C VAL A 124 -0.67 17.39 13.62
N GLU A 125 -0.38 18.68 13.81
CA GLU A 125 -1.36 19.75 13.59
C GLU A 125 -1.43 20.15 12.11
N ASN A 126 -0.32 20.08 11.39
CA ASN A 126 -0.24 20.43 9.97
C ASN A 126 -0.05 19.17 9.12
N PRO A 127 -1.05 18.74 8.31
CA PRO A 127 -0.97 17.56 7.46
C PRO A 127 0.22 17.57 6.48
N SER A 128 0.70 18.75 6.06
CA SER A 128 1.84 18.85 5.15
C SER A 128 3.15 18.34 5.76
N GLN A 129 3.24 18.16 7.08
CA GLN A 129 4.39 17.53 7.72
C GLN A 129 4.47 16.02 7.41
N ILE A 130 3.36 15.38 7.05
CA ILE A 130 3.31 13.96 6.69
C ILE A 130 3.68 13.80 5.21
N VAL A 131 4.58 12.86 4.94
CA VAL A 131 4.85 12.34 3.59
C VAL A 131 4.20 10.97 3.47
N PHE A 132 3.21 10.85 2.58
CA PHE A 132 2.48 9.62 2.33
C PHE A 132 2.98 8.93 1.06
N LEU A 133 3.37 7.65 1.19
CA LEU A 133 3.87 6.83 0.11
C LEU A 133 2.82 5.76 -0.24
N ASP A 134 2.46 5.65 -1.52
CA ASP A 134 1.48 4.65 -1.99
C ASP A 134 1.70 4.34 -3.48
N ASP A 135 1.38 3.12 -3.89
CA ASP A 135 1.50 2.64 -5.26
C ASP A 135 0.24 2.89 -6.09
N LEU A 136 -0.86 3.36 -5.50
CA LEU A 136 -2.13 3.63 -6.19
C LEU A 136 -2.41 5.14 -6.31
N GLY A 137 -2.69 5.59 -7.53
CA GLY A 137 -2.87 7.02 -7.82
C GLY A 137 -4.09 7.63 -7.12
N GLY A 138 -5.17 6.87 -6.98
CA GLY A 138 -6.38 7.31 -6.28
C GLY A 138 -6.12 7.60 -4.79
N ASN A 139 -5.33 6.75 -4.13
CA ASN A 139 -4.95 6.94 -2.72
C ASN A 139 -4.12 8.21 -2.55
N LEU A 140 -3.14 8.44 -3.43
CA LEU A 140 -2.30 9.64 -3.39
C LEU A 140 -3.10 10.92 -3.66
N ARG A 141 -4.06 10.86 -4.59
CA ARG A 141 -4.94 12.01 -4.87
C ARG A 141 -5.74 12.40 -3.63
N ALA A 142 -6.39 11.43 -2.99
CA ALA A 142 -7.13 11.67 -1.75
C ALA A 142 -6.21 12.17 -0.63
N ALA A 143 -5.00 11.62 -0.48
CA ALA A 143 -4.03 12.12 0.49
C ALA A 143 -3.61 13.58 0.23
N LYS A 144 -3.39 13.97 -1.03
CA LYS A 144 -3.09 15.37 -1.40
C LYS A 144 -4.26 16.31 -1.08
N GLU A 145 -5.49 15.89 -1.34
CA GLU A 145 -6.70 16.66 -0.99
C GLU A 145 -6.80 16.92 0.51
N MET A 146 -6.28 16.00 1.33
CA MET A 146 -6.17 16.14 2.78
C MET A 146 -4.95 16.95 3.24
N GLY A 147 -4.15 17.49 2.31
CA GLY A 147 -2.99 18.35 2.58
C GLY A 147 -1.67 17.62 2.85
N LEU A 148 -1.61 16.29 2.64
CA LEU A 148 -0.36 15.54 2.80
C LEU A 148 0.58 15.76 1.63
N ARG A 149 1.89 15.75 1.89
CA ARG A 149 2.89 15.53 0.84
C ARG A 149 2.81 14.07 0.41
N THR A 150 3.03 13.78 -0.86
CA THR A 150 2.86 12.41 -1.38
C THR A 150 3.96 12.00 -2.34
N ILE A 151 4.40 10.75 -2.27
CA ILE A 151 5.30 10.13 -3.24
C ILE A 151 4.61 8.90 -3.83
N LYS A 152 4.63 8.82 -5.17
CA LYS A 152 4.18 7.61 -5.88
C LYS A 152 5.26 6.54 -5.76
N VAL A 153 4.89 5.32 -5.40
CA VAL A 153 5.79 4.16 -5.36
C VAL A 153 5.48 3.21 -6.51
N PRO A 154 6.19 3.27 -7.66
CA PRO A 154 6.02 2.28 -8.72
C PRO A 154 6.56 0.92 -8.24
N LEU A 155 5.83 -0.16 -8.53
CA LEU A 155 6.23 -1.52 -8.14
C LEU A 155 7.62 -1.93 -8.66
N HIS A 156 8.06 -1.36 -9.79
CA HIS A 156 9.35 -1.64 -10.42
C HIS A 156 10.43 -0.58 -10.17
N ASP A 157 10.15 0.46 -9.39
CA ASP A 157 11.10 1.57 -9.15
C ASP A 157 10.97 2.14 -7.72
N THR A 158 11.05 1.27 -6.72
CA THR A 158 10.98 1.68 -5.31
C THR A 158 12.17 2.52 -4.88
N GLN A 159 13.34 2.35 -5.51
CA GLN A 159 14.54 3.14 -5.20
C GLN A 159 14.36 4.62 -5.53
N ASN A 160 13.65 4.95 -6.61
CA ASN A 160 13.34 6.34 -6.93
C ASN A 160 12.39 6.97 -5.89
N ALA A 161 11.40 6.21 -5.42
CA ALA A 161 10.54 6.68 -4.33
C ALA A 161 11.35 6.94 -3.03
N VAL A 162 12.33 6.08 -2.73
CA VAL A 162 13.25 6.30 -1.60
C VAL A 162 14.09 7.57 -1.82
N ARG A 163 14.66 7.78 -3.01
CA ARG A 163 15.40 9.02 -3.33
C ARG A 163 14.57 10.29 -3.18
N GLN A 164 13.33 10.27 -3.65
CA GLN A 164 12.41 11.40 -3.44
C GLN A 164 12.13 11.64 -1.95
N LEU A 165 12.06 10.58 -1.15
CA LEU A 165 11.92 10.71 0.30
C LEU A 165 13.18 11.29 0.94
N GLU A 166 14.38 10.85 0.52
CA GLU A 166 15.66 11.43 0.93
C GLU A 166 15.70 12.94 0.69
N ASP A 167 15.36 13.37 -0.53
CA ASP A 167 15.35 14.79 -0.91
C ASP A 167 14.39 15.61 -0.05
N ILE A 168 13.22 15.05 0.28
CA ILE A 168 12.20 15.71 1.09
C ILE A 168 12.60 15.83 2.56
N LEU A 169 13.32 14.84 3.10
CA LEU A 169 13.69 14.76 4.51
C LEU A 169 15.10 15.30 4.80
N GLY A 170 15.97 15.34 3.79
CA GLY A 170 17.39 15.63 3.95
C GLY A 170 18.15 14.54 4.71
N GLU A 171 17.73 13.28 4.59
CA GLU A 171 18.34 12.12 5.26
C GLU A 171 18.93 11.15 4.23
N ASP A 172 20.03 10.46 4.56
CA ASP A 172 20.59 9.39 3.74
C ASP A 172 19.86 8.06 4.01
N LEU A 173 18.97 7.67 3.11
CA LEU A 173 18.17 6.43 3.14
C LEU A 173 18.70 5.37 2.16
N SER A 174 19.85 5.60 1.54
CA SER A 174 20.45 4.72 0.55
C SER A 174 20.69 3.32 1.14
N LEU A 175 20.56 2.29 0.32
CA LEU A 175 20.97 0.96 0.74
C LEU A 175 22.47 1.00 0.99
N LEU A 176 22.92 0.65 2.20
CA LEU A 176 24.35 0.35 2.39
C LEU A 176 24.72 -0.76 1.41
N PRO A 177 25.91 -0.70 0.76
CA PRO A 177 26.37 -1.84 -0.02
C PRO A 177 26.35 -3.06 0.90
N SER A 178 25.60 -4.10 0.51
CA SER A 178 25.41 -5.31 1.31
C SER A 178 26.77 -5.78 1.84
N SER A 179 27.04 -5.54 3.12
CA SER A 179 28.09 -6.27 3.81
C SER A 179 27.62 -7.71 3.81
N LYS A 180 28.26 -8.55 2.99
CA LYS A 180 28.06 -10.00 2.97
C LYS A 180 27.95 -10.50 4.41
N LEU A 181 26.78 -11.00 4.78
CA LEU A 181 26.61 -11.97 5.87
C LEU A 181 26.59 -13.36 5.23
#